data_AF-A0A8X6TPC1-F1
#
_entry.id   AF-A0A8X6TPC1-F1
#
_cell.length_a   1.000
_cell.length_b   1.000
_cell.length_c   1.000
_cell.angle_alpha   90.00
_cell.angle_beta   90.00
_cell.angle_gamma   90.00
#
_symmetry.space_group_name_H-M   'P 1'
#
loop_
_entity.id
_entity.type
_entity.pdbx_description
1 polymer ?
#
loop_
_entity_poly.entity_id
_entity_poly.type
_entity_poly.pdbx_seq_one_letter_code
_entity_poly.pdbx_strand_id
1 'polypeptide(L)'
;MNVEFKTSNNEVFQETNLVSLYDTMSEKIVKESEDFEGKDSGWTLDEILRLEVRTNRYSPFRGSSSFIEVPKQIAETKAIINVINKKDSQCFMWSVLAALYPSANNVNKTSSYATHLNELNFDGISFPTHLNEVKRFPKMNDITRNKHLFI
;
A
#
# COMPACT_ATOMS: atom_id res chain seq x y z
N MET A 1 -38.68 -3.34 -16.77
CA MET A 1 -38.01 -2.21 -16.09
C MET A 1 -36.53 -2.46 -16.18
N ASN A 2 -35.72 -1.45 -16.51
CA ASN A 2 -34.28 -1.63 -16.61
C ASN A 2 -33.64 -1.26 -15.27
N VAL A 3 -32.92 -2.20 -14.67
CA VAL A 3 -32.20 -2.03 -13.41
C VAL A 3 -30.71 -2.18 -13.68
N GLU A 4 -29.89 -1.35 -13.06
CA GLU A 4 -28.44 -1.40 -13.18
C GLU A 4 -27.81 -1.78 -11.83
N PHE A 5 -27.14 -2.92 -11.78
CA PHE A 5 -26.34 -3.35 -10.63
C PHE A 5 -24.89 -2.88 -10.83
N LYS A 6 -24.33 -2.18 -9.84
CA LYS A 6 -23.01 -1.52 -9.96
C LYS A 6 -22.08 -1.96 -8.86
N THR A 7 -20.83 -2.22 -9.22
CA THR A 7 -19.74 -2.47 -8.26
C THR A 7 -18.93 -1.18 -8.03
N SER A 8 -18.28 -1.12 -6.87
CA SER A 8 -17.35 -0.04 -6.53
C SER A 8 -16.03 -0.20 -7.29
N ASN A 9 -15.28 0.89 -7.45
CA ASN A 9 -13.90 0.79 -7.95
C ASN A 9 -13.04 0.01 -6.97
N ASN A 10 -12.23 -0.91 -7.48
CA ASN A 10 -11.27 -1.69 -6.72
C ASN A 10 -9.86 -1.46 -7.27
N GLU A 11 -8.89 -1.29 -6.39
CA GLU A 11 -7.49 -1.20 -6.78
C GLU A 11 -6.97 -2.59 -7.16
N VAL A 12 -6.40 -2.69 -8.36
CA VAL A 12 -5.79 -3.92 -8.87
C VAL A 12 -4.28 -3.70 -8.97
N PHE A 13 -3.54 -4.49 -8.21
CA PHE A 13 -2.08 -4.54 -8.22
C PHE A 13 -1.61 -5.84 -8.89
N GLN A 14 -0.30 -5.94 -9.13
CA GLN A 14 0.27 -7.12 -9.80
C GLN A 14 0.09 -8.40 -8.98
N GLU A 15 0.02 -8.27 -7.65
CA GLU A 15 -0.23 -9.33 -6.69
C GLU A 15 -1.71 -9.62 -6.43
N THR A 16 -2.63 -8.81 -6.98
CA THR A 16 -4.06 -8.99 -6.73
C THR A 16 -4.53 -10.32 -7.32
N ASN A 17 -5.13 -11.17 -6.49
CA ASN A 17 -5.77 -12.39 -6.96
C ASN A 17 -7.07 -12.02 -7.71
N LEU A 18 -7.00 -12.07 -9.04
CA LEU A 18 -8.12 -11.71 -9.91
C LEU A 18 -9.31 -12.66 -9.79
N VAL A 19 -9.09 -13.92 -9.41
CA VAL A 19 -10.17 -14.90 -9.23
C VAL A 19 -11.02 -14.51 -8.03
N SER A 20 -10.39 -14.28 -6.87
CA SER A 20 -11.13 -13.85 -5.67
C SER A 20 -11.83 -12.51 -5.86
N LEU A 21 -11.24 -11.61 -6.66
CA LEU A 21 -11.86 -10.32 -6.97
C LEU A 21 -13.11 -10.50 -7.84
N TYR A 22 -13.02 -11.35 -8.86
CA TYR A 22 -14.16 -11.71 -9.72
C TYR A 22 -15.29 -12.35 -8.90
N ASP A 23 -14.97 -13.31 -8.03
CA ASP A 23 -15.96 -14.01 -7.21
C ASP A 23 -16.70 -13.01 -6.32
N THR A 24 -15.96 -12.14 -5.62
CA THR A 24 -16.53 -11.10 -4.75
C THR A 24 -17.45 -10.13 -5.52
N MET A 25 -17.04 -9.71 -6.72
CA MET A 25 -17.84 -8.80 -7.55
C MET A 25 -19.10 -9.48 -8.08
N SER A 26 -18.99 -10.74 -8.47
CA SER A 26 -20.10 -11.53 -9.03
C SER A 26 -21.13 -11.84 -7.94
N GLU A 27 -20.70 -12.29 -6.77
CA GLU A 27 -21.57 -12.53 -5.61
C GLU A 27 -22.39 -11.29 -5.24
N LYS A 28 -21.78 -10.09 -5.30
CA LYS A 28 -22.50 -8.84 -5.03
C LYS A 28 -23.64 -8.62 -6.04
N ILE A 29 -23.35 -8.75 -7.34
CA ILE A 29 -24.34 -8.51 -8.40
C ILE A 29 -25.47 -9.54 -8.32
N VAL A 30 -25.14 -10.82 -8.12
CA VAL A 30 -26.12 -11.90 -7.99
C VAL A 30 -27.03 -11.63 -6.78
N LYS A 31 -26.45 -11.27 -5.63
CA LYS A 31 -27.24 -10.96 -4.43
C LYS A 31 -28.16 -9.75 -4.62
N GLU A 32 -27.68 -8.68 -5.25
CA GLU A 32 -28.54 -7.51 -5.53
C GLU A 32 -29.68 -7.87 -6.49
N SER A 33 -29.47 -8.81 -7.42
CA SER A 33 -30.50 -9.35 -8.31
C SER A 33 -31.53 -10.17 -7.54
N GLU A 34 -31.09 -11.11 -6.71
CA GLU A 34 -31.97 -11.94 -5.87
C GLU A 34 -32.80 -11.10 -4.89
N ASP A 35 -32.18 -10.11 -4.23
CA ASP A 35 -32.86 -9.19 -3.32
C ASP A 35 -33.89 -8.30 -4.04
N PHE A 36 -33.75 -8.09 -5.36
CA PHE A 36 -34.73 -7.35 -6.16
C PHE A 36 -35.95 -8.22 -6.50
N GLU A 37 -35.73 -9.50 -6.82
CA GLU A 37 -36.79 -10.48 -7.08
C GLU A 37 -37.57 -10.85 -5.81
N GLY A 38 -36.86 -11.01 -4.68
CA GLY A 38 -37.41 -11.53 -3.42
C GLY A 38 -38.25 -10.57 -2.57
N LYS A 39 -38.50 -9.33 -3.00
CA LYS A 39 -39.27 -8.33 -2.24
C LYS A 39 -40.80 -8.43 -2.43
N ASP A 40 -41.33 -9.63 -2.64
CA ASP A 40 -42.75 -9.89 -3.00
C ASP A 40 -43.23 -9.04 -4.20
N SER A 41 -42.28 -8.62 -5.02
CA SER A 41 -42.49 -7.63 -6.07
C SER A 41 -43.02 -8.30 -7.35
N GLY A 42 -42.91 -9.63 -7.46
CA GLY A 42 -43.29 -10.42 -8.63
C GLY A 42 -42.32 -10.27 -9.82
N TRP A 43 -41.15 -9.68 -9.60
CA TRP A 43 -40.14 -9.50 -10.65
C TRP A 43 -39.27 -10.74 -10.76
N THR A 44 -38.97 -11.14 -12.00
CA THR A 44 -37.99 -12.17 -12.34
C THR A 44 -37.03 -11.58 -13.36
N LEU A 45 -35.76 -11.95 -13.29
CA LEU A 45 -34.80 -11.67 -14.35
C LEU A 45 -35.26 -12.35 -15.64
N ASP A 46 -35.42 -11.56 -16.70
CA ASP A 46 -35.74 -12.04 -18.04
C ASP A 46 -34.46 -12.18 -18.87
N GLU A 47 -33.72 -11.07 -19.03
CA GLU A 47 -32.45 -11.06 -19.76
C GLU A 47 -31.45 -10.02 -19.25
N ILE A 48 -30.17 -10.26 -19.54
CA ILE A 48 -29.07 -9.32 -19.28
C ILE A 48 -28.77 -8.58 -20.58
N LEU A 49 -29.19 -7.31 -20.66
CA LEU A 49 -28.99 -6.49 -21.86
C LEU A 49 -27.52 -6.12 -22.10
N ARG A 50 -26.77 -5.85 -21.03
CA ARG A 50 -25.39 -5.37 -21.13
C ARG A 50 -24.59 -5.68 -19.86
N LEU A 51 -23.34 -6.08 -20.06
CA LEU A 51 -22.32 -6.14 -19.03
C LEU A 51 -21.17 -5.19 -19.41
N GLU A 52 -20.78 -4.30 -18.50
CA GLU A 52 -19.70 -3.34 -18.72
C GLU A 52 -18.62 -3.47 -17.64
N VAL A 53 -17.38 -3.70 -18.05
CA VAL A 53 -16.21 -3.69 -17.17
C VAL A 53 -15.42 -2.41 -17.42
N ARG A 54 -15.34 -1.55 -16.40
CA ARG A 54 -14.59 -0.29 -16.46
C ARG A 54 -13.24 -0.45 -15.78
N THR A 55 -12.16 -0.23 -16.53
CA THR A 55 -10.80 -0.22 -16.01
C THR A 55 -10.18 1.16 -16.18
N ASN A 56 -9.55 1.66 -15.12
CA ASN A 56 -8.82 2.92 -15.15
C ASN A 56 -7.35 2.62 -14.86
N ARG A 57 -6.45 3.03 -15.77
CA ARG A 57 -5.01 2.97 -15.50
C ARG A 57 -4.67 4.11 -14.55
N TYR A 58 -4.22 3.78 -13.35
CA TYR A 58 -3.62 4.73 -12.44
C TYR A 58 -2.15 4.37 -12.22
N SER A 59 -1.30 5.37 -12.07
CA SER A 59 0.07 5.16 -11.61
C SER A 59 0.07 5.36 -10.11
N PRO A 60 0.12 4.30 -9.28
CA PRO A 60 0.32 4.49 -7.85
C PRO A 60 1.60 5.30 -7.64
N PHE A 61 1.62 6.12 -6.60
CA PHE A 61 2.84 6.82 -6.20
C PHE A 61 3.88 5.74 -5.91
N ARG A 62 4.85 5.59 -6.82
CA ARG A 62 5.94 4.64 -6.60
C ARG A 62 6.73 5.19 -5.43
N GLY A 63 6.64 4.53 -4.28
CA GLY A 63 7.56 4.78 -3.19
C GLY A 63 8.98 4.79 -3.76
N SER A 64 9.81 5.73 -3.32
CA SER A 64 11.18 5.75 -3.80
C SER A 64 11.89 4.48 -3.39
N SER A 65 12.84 4.00 -4.19
CA SER A 65 13.84 3.03 -3.73
C SER A 65 15.11 3.71 -3.20
N SER A 66 15.41 4.90 -3.72
CA SER A 66 16.63 5.66 -3.46
C SER A 66 16.32 7.10 -3.01
N PHE A 67 17.34 7.95 -2.87
CA PHE A 67 17.12 9.33 -2.44
C PHE A 67 16.28 10.11 -3.47
N ILE A 68 15.16 10.69 -3.01
CA ILE A 68 14.39 11.71 -3.74
C ILE A 68 14.56 13.05 -3.02
N GLU A 69 14.87 14.08 -3.79
CA GLU A 69 14.92 15.44 -3.27
C GLU A 69 13.50 15.92 -2.95
N VAL A 70 13.27 16.25 -1.68
CA VAL A 70 12.00 16.79 -1.23
C VAL A 70 11.91 18.28 -1.63
N PRO A 71 10.71 18.79 -1.94
CA PRO A 71 10.51 20.20 -2.21
C PRO A 71 11.10 21.09 -1.11
N LYS A 72 11.71 22.21 -1.50
CA LYS A 72 12.40 23.13 -0.57
C LYS A 72 11.51 23.57 0.60
N GLN A 73 10.24 23.85 0.35
CA GLN A 73 9.31 24.25 1.40
C GLN A 73 9.21 23.20 2.53
N ILE A 74 9.24 21.91 2.17
CA ILE A 74 9.16 20.82 3.14
C ILE A 74 10.52 20.64 3.83
N ALA A 75 11.62 20.71 3.08
CA ALA A 75 12.97 20.62 3.64
C ALA A 75 13.23 21.70 4.70
N GLU A 76 12.74 22.92 4.47
CA GLU A 76 12.90 24.06 5.36
C GLU A 76 12.15 23.90 6.69
N THR A 77 11.04 23.14 6.72
CA THR A 77 10.32 22.85 7.96
C THR A 77 11.15 22.04 8.96
N LYS A 78 12.16 21.29 8.47
CA LYS A 78 12.92 20.30 9.25
C LYS A 78 12.05 19.26 9.96
N ALA A 79 10.79 19.09 9.55
CA ALA A 79 9.86 18.13 10.13
C ALA A 79 10.15 16.69 9.66
N ILE A 80 10.92 16.54 8.58
CA ILE A 80 11.28 15.24 8.00
C ILE A 80 12.79 15.06 7.95
N ILE A 81 13.23 13.83 8.18
CA ILE A 81 14.61 13.40 7.95
C ILE A 81 14.66 12.73 6.58
N ASN A 82 15.38 13.31 5.63
CA ASN A 82 15.52 12.75 4.29
C ASN A 82 16.91 12.13 4.13
N VAL A 83 17.03 10.85 4.48
CA VAL A 83 18.30 10.13 4.44
C VAL A 83 18.76 9.92 2.99
N ILE A 84 20.00 10.30 2.70
CA ILE A 84 20.57 10.33 1.35
C ILE A 84 21.16 8.95 1.00
N ASN A 85 20.35 8.08 0.39
CA ASN A 85 20.77 6.79 -0.13
C ASN A 85 20.84 6.77 -1.68
N LYS A 86 21.83 7.47 -2.24
CA LYS A 86 21.98 7.60 -3.71
C LYS A 86 22.55 6.35 -4.40
N LYS A 87 23.08 5.38 -3.65
CA LYS A 87 23.83 4.23 -4.17
C LYS A 87 23.15 2.89 -3.93
N ASP A 88 21.97 2.88 -3.31
CA ASP A 88 21.23 1.67 -2.97
C ASP A 88 19.72 1.88 -3.08
N SER A 89 18.97 0.80 -3.00
CA SER A 89 17.50 0.76 -3.04
C SER A 89 16.87 0.56 -1.66
N GLN A 90 17.56 0.98 -0.59
CA GLN A 90 17.24 0.62 0.80
C GLN A 90 16.63 1.77 1.61
N CYS A 91 15.88 2.67 0.96
CA CYS A 91 15.26 3.82 1.62
C CYS A 91 14.39 3.42 2.83
N PHE A 92 13.67 2.31 2.74
CA PHE A 92 12.83 1.77 3.82
C PHE A 92 13.68 1.48 5.07
N MET A 93 14.79 0.76 4.89
CA MET A 93 15.72 0.44 5.97
C MET A 93 16.29 1.72 6.59
N TRP A 94 16.76 2.66 5.77
CA TRP A 94 17.33 3.91 6.26
C TRP A 94 16.31 4.78 7.01
N SER A 95 15.07 4.85 6.53
CA SER A 95 13.97 5.58 7.21
C SER A 95 13.62 4.95 8.56
N VAL A 96 13.55 3.63 8.62
CA VAL A 96 13.29 2.89 9.86
C VAL A 96 14.42 3.14 10.88
N LEU A 97 15.68 3.03 10.43
CA LEU A 97 16.83 3.28 11.31
C LEU A 97 16.86 4.72 11.81
N ALA A 98 16.57 5.70 10.95
CA ALA A 98 16.52 7.11 11.36
C ALA A 98 15.41 7.40 12.39
N ALA A 99 14.28 6.70 12.29
CA ALA A 99 13.18 6.82 13.25
C ALA A 99 13.50 6.13 14.60
N LEU A 100 14.16 4.98 14.58
CA LEU A 100 14.43 4.19 15.79
C LEU A 100 15.71 4.61 16.53
N TYR A 101 16.69 5.11 15.79
CA TYR A 101 17.99 5.54 16.28
C TYR A 101 18.30 6.98 15.80
N PRO A 102 17.61 7.99 16.36
CA PRO A 102 17.81 9.37 15.94
C PRO A 102 19.25 9.83 16.15
N SER A 103 19.83 10.44 15.13
CA SER A 103 21.18 11.03 15.23
C SER A 103 21.09 12.51 15.59
N ALA A 104 22.04 13.01 16.38
CA ALA A 104 22.14 14.44 16.68
C ALA A 104 22.80 15.23 15.53
N ASN A 105 23.67 14.59 14.76
CA ASN A 105 24.48 15.23 13.73
C ASN A 105 24.42 14.44 12.42
N ASN A 106 24.50 15.13 11.28
CA ASN A 106 24.46 14.48 9.97
C ASN A 106 23.23 13.56 9.78
N VAL A 107 22.04 13.99 10.23
CA VAL A 107 20.81 13.19 10.22
C VAL A 107 20.43 12.66 8.84
N ASN A 108 20.90 13.29 7.77
CA ASN A 108 20.64 12.88 6.39
C ASN A 108 21.66 11.88 5.84
N LYS A 109 22.69 11.45 6.60
CA LYS A 109 23.71 10.52 6.09
C LYS A 109 23.42 9.08 6.54
N THR A 110 23.54 8.13 5.62
CA THR A 110 23.46 6.69 5.91
C THR A 110 24.51 6.23 6.93
N SER A 111 25.70 6.83 6.90
CA SER A 111 26.78 6.55 7.86
C SER A 111 26.38 6.80 9.32
N SER A 112 25.43 7.70 9.56
CA SER A 112 24.95 8.03 10.90
C SER A 112 24.13 6.90 11.54
N TYR A 113 23.69 5.93 10.72
CA TYR A 113 22.81 4.84 11.14
C TYR A 113 23.42 3.45 10.88
N ALA A 114 24.55 3.38 10.18
CA ALA A 114 25.16 2.12 9.75
C ALA A 114 25.53 1.17 10.91
N THR A 115 25.82 1.71 12.10
CA THR A 115 26.10 0.91 13.31
C THR A 115 24.92 0.08 13.77
N HIS A 116 23.70 0.54 13.47
CA HIS A 116 22.45 -0.08 13.92
C HIS A 116 21.88 -1.09 12.91
N LEU A 117 22.59 -1.35 11.79
CA LEU A 117 22.13 -2.28 10.75
C LEU A 117 21.89 -3.69 11.28
N ASN A 118 22.71 -4.13 12.23
CA ASN A 118 22.62 -5.47 12.82
C ASN A 118 21.63 -5.54 14.00
N GLU A 119 21.01 -4.43 14.39
CA GLU A 119 20.06 -4.37 15.51
C GLU A 119 18.62 -4.70 15.08
N LEU A 120 18.37 -4.79 13.76
CA LEU A 120 17.07 -5.08 13.18
C LEU A 120 17.19 -6.22 12.18
N ASN A 121 16.18 -7.08 12.20
CA ASN A 121 16.01 -8.15 11.24
C ASN A 121 15.32 -7.63 9.98
N PHE A 122 16.07 -7.59 8.87
CA PHE A 122 15.57 -7.32 7.52
C PHE A 122 15.56 -8.59 6.63
N ASP A 123 15.79 -9.78 7.21
CA ASP A 123 15.81 -11.02 6.43
C ASP A 123 14.44 -11.29 5.79
N GLY A 124 14.45 -11.66 4.52
CA GLY A 124 13.20 -11.88 3.78
C GLY A 124 12.44 -10.59 3.43
N ILE A 125 13.05 -9.41 3.64
CA ILE A 125 12.60 -8.14 3.07
C ILE A 125 13.42 -7.86 1.81
N SER A 126 12.71 -7.63 0.71
CA SER A 126 13.31 -7.25 -0.56
C SER A 126 13.60 -5.75 -0.60
N PHE A 127 14.56 -5.36 -1.45
CA PHE A 127 14.87 -3.96 -1.73
C PHE A 127 14.86 -3.73 -3.24
N PRO A 128 14.01 -2.83 -3.77
CA PRO A 128 13.09 -1.93 -3.05
C PRO A 128 11.96 -2.69 -2.33
N THR A 129 11.60 -2.24 -1.14
CA THR A 129 10.63 -2.96 -0.30
C THR A 129 9.21 -2.84 -0.83
N HIS A 130 8.56 -3.99 -1.05
CA HIS A 130 7.15 -4.05 -1.43
C HIS A 130 6.24 -3.68 -0.25
N LEU A 131 5.11 -3.00 -0.54
CA LEU A 131 4.15 -2.57 0.49
C LEU A 131 3.64 -3.73 1.38
N ASN A 132 3.53 -4.93 0.81
CA ASN A 132 3.10 -6.13 1.55
C ASN A 132 4.15 -6.61 2.56
N GLU A 133 5.43 -6.32 2.32
CA GLU A 133 6.55 -6.65 3.21
C GLU A 133 6.75 -5.61 4.31
N VAL A 134 6.42 -4.34 4.04
CA VAL A 134 6.42 -3.26 5.05
C VAL A 134 5.58 -3.65 6.28
N LYS A 135 4.42 -4.29 6.07
CA LYS A 135 3.54 -4.75 7.17
C LYS A 135 4.10 -5.92 7.96
N ARG A 136 5.07 -6.66 7.40
CA ARG A 136 5.72 -7.81 8.07
C ARG A 136 6.84 -7.35 8.98
N PHE A 137 7.57 -6.30 8.60
CA PHE A 137 8.74 -5.80 9.32
C PHE A 137 8.50 -5.55 10.82
N PRO A 138 7.43 -4.84 11.26
CA PRO A 138 7.21 -4.59 12.69
C PRO A 138 7.01 -5.88 13.50
N LYS A 139 6.38 -6.91 12.90
CA LYS A 139 6.13 -8.20 13.55
C LYS A 139 7.40 -9.01 13.72
N MET A 140 8.32 -8.91 12.76
CA MET A 140 9.61 -9.62 12.77
C MET A 140 10.57 -9.08 13.83
N ASN A 141 10.41 -7.82 14.21
CA ASN A 141 11.30 -7.10 15.13
C ASN A 141 10.63 -6.77 16.47
N ASP A 142 9.42 -7.30 16.72
CA ASP A 142 8.59 -6.98 17.89
C ASP A 142 8.44 -5.47 18.18
N ILE A 143 8.32 -4.67 17.12
CA ILE A 143 8.21 -3.19 17.20
C ILE A 143 6.78 -2.76 17.59
N THR A 144 5.90 -3.71 17.87
CA THR A 144 4.44 -3.60 17.75
C THR A 144 3.72 -2.67 18.75
N ARG A 145 4.38 -2.03 19.73
CA ARG A 145 3.63 -1.23 20.74
C ARG A 145 4.20 0.09 21.24
N ASN A 146 5.43 0.54 20.93
CA ASN A 146 5.97 1.68 21.69
C ASN A 146 6.95 2.65 21.01
N LYS A 147 7.06 2.67 19.68
CA LYS A 147 7.80 3.73 18.99
C LYS A 147 6.98 4.21 17.80
N HIS A 148 6.84 5.53 17.66
CA HIS A 148 6.06 6.22 16.63
C HIS A 148 6.65 6.00 15.22
N LEU A 149 6.63 4.76 14.74
CA LEU A 149 7.09 4.40 13.40
C LEU A 149 5.88 4.52 12.45
N PHE A 150 5.67 5.73 11.94
CA PHE A 150 4.77 5.96 10.80
C PHE A 150 5.61 5.78 9.53
N ILE A 151 5.42 4.65 8.84
CA ILE A 151 6.09 4.32 7.57
C ILE A 151 5.11 4.57 6.43
#